data_AF-A0A7C1GJU9-F1
#
_entry.id   AF-A0A7C1GJU9-F1
#
_cell.length_a   1.000
_cell.length_b   1.000
_cell.length_c   1.000
_cell.angle_alpha   90.00
_cell.angle_beta   90.00
_cell.angle_gamma   90.00
#
_symmetry.space_group_name_H-M   'P 1'
#
loop_
_entity.id
_entity.type
_entity.pdbx_description
1 polymer ?
#
loop_
_entity_poly.entity_id
_entity_poly.type
_entity_poly.pdbx_seq_one_letter_code
_entity_poly.pdbx_strand_id
1 'polypeptide(L)'
;MATDHSGILNKAHFKPRYHITDNTRAVDSVSAECLSCHDGSVARLSVIGVGSWSHAEGFTNSDTGTHPIGVDYEDVYMNSPGEFRPPSMLDSRIKLVDGKVGCVSCHNLYSDTPMKLVMSNRQSRLCLECHIK
;
A
#
# COMPACT_ATOMS: atom_id res chain seq x y z
N MET A 1 25.59 -21.52 3.63
CA MET A 1 24.32 -22.29 3.60
C MET A 1 23.53 -21.87 4.84
N ALA A 2 22.28 -21.43 4.71
CA ALA A 2 21.49 -20.98 5.86
C ALA A 2 21.08 -22.19 6.70
N THR A 3 21.48 -22.21 7.97
CA THR A 3 21.39 -23.37 8.89
C THR A 3 20.29 -23.23 9.94
N ASP A 4 19.47 -22.18 9.91
CA ASP A 4 18.37 -21.97 10.84
C ASP A 4 17.01 -21.95 10.13
N HIS A 5 15.96 -22.19 10.92
CA HIS A 5 14.59 -22.25 10.44
C HIS A 5 14.15 -20.89 9.84
N SER A 6 14.57 -19.79 10.45
CA SER A 6 14.28 -18.42 10.03
C SER A 6 14.86 -18.08 8.64
N GLY A 7 16.08 -18.51 8.34
CA GLY A 7 16.74 -18.32 7.06
C GLY A 7 16.13 -19.14 5.93
N ILE A 8 15.58 -20.32 6.24
CA ILE A 8 14.84 -21.16 5.28
C ILE A 8 13.44 -20.58 5.03
N LEU A 9 12.74 -20.05 6.04
CA LEU A 9 11.44 -19.38 5.88
C LEU A 9 11.52 -18.18 4.93
N ASN A 10 12.55 -17.34 5.07
CA ASN A 10 12.76 -16.18 4.19
C ASN A 10 12.97 -16.57 2.72
N LYS A 11 13.53 -17.75 2.47
CA LYS A 11 13.81 -18.26 1.12
C LYS A 11 12.63 -19.06 0.54
N ALA A 12 11.87 -19.74 1.38
CA ALA A 12 10.74 -20.59 0.98
C ALA A 12 9.41 -19.83 0.88
N HIS A 13 9.20 -18.79 1.70
CA HIS A 13 7.93 -18.06 1.78
C HIS A 13 7.98 -16.63 1.23
N PHE A 14 9.09 -16.18 0.65
CA PHE A 14 9.37 -14.77 0.33
C PHE A 14 9.28 -13.87 1.58
N LYS A 15 10.17 -12.88 1.71
CA LYS A 15 10.02 -11.88 2.79
C LYS A 15 8.70 -11.12 2.53
N PRO A 16 7.70 -11.19 3.42
CA PRO A 16 6.44 -10.49 3.20
C PRO A 16 6.73 -8.99 3.16
N ARG A 17 6.32 -8.35 2.05
CA ARG A 17 6.40 -6.89 1.90
C ARG A 17 5.23 -6.19 2.59
N TYR A 18 4.22 -6.97 2.96
CA TYR A 18 3.10 -6.51 3.75
C TYR A 18 3.26 -6.91 5.20
N HIS A 19 3.11 -5.95 6.11
CA HIS A 19 3.13 -6.17 7.54
C HIS A 19 1.81 -5.72 8.14
N ILE A 20 1.01 -6.66 8.66
CA ILE A 20 -0.26 -6.37 9.33
C ILE A 20 0.04 -5.62 10.62
N THR A 21 -0.57 -4.44 10.79
CA THR A 21 -0.47 -3.60 11.99
C THR A 21 -1.74 -3.68 12.84
N ASP A 22 -2.87 -4.06 12.25
CA ASP A 22 -4.15 -4.24 12.93
C ASP A 22 -4.96 -5.35 12.25
N ASN A 23 -5.19 -6.44 12.96
CA ASN A 23 -5.94 -7.60 12.49
C ASN A 23 -7.43 -7.58 12.86
N THR A 24 -7.89 -6.53 13.53
CA THR A 24 -9.31 -6.36 13.91
C THR A 24 -10.13 -5.68 12.83
N ARG A 25 -9.45 -4.97 11.91
CA ARG A 25 -10.05 -4.30 10.76
C ARG A 25 -9.50 -4.90 9.48
N ALA A 26 -10.37 -5.15 8.52
CA ALA A 26 -9.99 -5.65 7.20
C ALA A 26 -9.56 -4.51 6.27
N VAL A 27 -8.66 -4.81 5.33
CA VAL A 27 -8.44 -3.98 4.14
C VAL A 27 -9.65 -4.02 3.21
N ASP A 28 -9.70 -3.10 2.24
CA ASP A 28 -10.74 -3.11 1.20
C ASP A 28 -10.65 -4.39 0.34
N SER A 29 -11.77 -4.76 -0.28
CA SER A 29 -11.88 -5.99 -1.07
C SER A 29 -10.86 -6.11 -2.20
N VAL A 30 -10.50 -5.00 -2.86
CA VAL A 30 -9.55 -4.99 -3.98
C VAL A 30 -8.12 -5.17 -3.48
N SER A 31 -7.76 -4.50 -2.38
CA SER A 31 -6.47 -4.72 -1.73
C SER A 31 -6.35 -6.15 -1.17
N ALA A 32 -7.45 -6.74 -0.67
CA ALA A 32 -7.47 -8.13 -0.24
C ALA A 32 -7.15 -9.10 -1.40
N GLU A 33 -7.71 -8.86 -2.59
CA GLU A 33 -7.38 -9.65 -3.80
C GLU A 33 -5.92 -9.52 -4.19
N CYS A 34 -5.37 -8.30 -4.17
CA CYS A 34 -3.94 -8.08 -4.43
C CYS A 34 -3.07 -8.87 -3.44
N LEU A 35 -3.39 -8.74 -2.15
CA LEU A 35 -2.61 -9.33 -1.05
C LEU A 35 -2.78 -10.84 -0.97
N SER A 36 -3.82 -11.44 -1.56
CA SER A 36 -3.95 -12.90 -1.69
C SER A 36 -2.77 -13.59 -2.40
N CYS A 37 -2.01 -12.81 -3.19
CA CYS A 37 -0.76 -13.26 -3.82
C CYS A 37 0.46 -12.46 -3.37
N HIS A 38 0.28 -11.21 -2.91
CA HIS A 38 1.37 -10.27 -2.62
C HIS A 38 1.76 -10.17 -1.14
N ASP A 39 0.96 -10.70 -0.21
CA ASP A 39 1.22 -10.65 1.22
C ASP A 39 2.48 -11.43 1.66
N GLY A 40 3.04 -12.27 0.79
CA GLY A 40 4.19 -13.13 1.11
C GLY A 40 3.81 -14.34 1.96
N SER A 41 2.53 -14.71 2.00
CA SER A 41 2.04 -15.90 2.66
C SER A 41 1.36 -16.83 1.64
N VAL A 42 1.51 -18.15 1.82
CA VAL A 42 0.76 -19.15 1.03
C VAL A 42 -0.57 -19.53 1.70
N ALA A 43 -0.93 -18.85 2.79
CA ALA A 43 -2.05 -19.22 3.64
C ALA A 43 -3.35 -18.51 3.21
N ARG A 44 -4.12 -19.17 2.33
CA ARG A 44 -5.34 -18.68 1.66
C ARG A 44 -6.56 -18.32 2.55
N LEU A 45 -6.47 -18.36 3.88
CA LEU A 45 -7.67 -18.40 4.76
C LEU A 45 -7.76 -17.31 5.85
N SER A 46 -6.87 -16.32 5.87
CA SER A 46 -6.96 -15.23 6.85
C SER A 46 -7.63 -13.98 6.27
N VAL A 47 -8.49 -13.34 7.07
CA VAL A 47 -8.89 -11.93 6.83
C VAL A 47 -7.61 -11.10 6.78
N ILE A 48 -7.40 -10.37 5.69
CA ILE A 48 -6.21 -9.54 5.52
C ILE A 48 -6.46 -8.24 6.28
N GLY A 49 -5.76 -8.08 7.41
CA GLY A 49 -5.88 -6.92 8.27
C GLY A 49 -5.20 -5.68 7.70
N VAL A 50 -5.54 -4.51 8.24
CA VAL A 50 -4.86 -3.24 7.97
C VAL A 50 -3.36 -3.38 8.29
N GLY A 51 -2.53 -2.75 7.46
CA GLY A 51 -1.10 -2.97 7.52
C GLY A 51 -0.31 -1.97 6.71
N SER A 52 0.97 -2.26 6.58
CA SER A 52 1.94 -1.41 5.93
C SER A 52 2.64 -2.18 4.82
N TRP A 53 2.62 -1.63 3.62
CA TRP A 53 3.32 -2.18 2.46
C TRP A 53 4.65 -1.47 2.27
N SER A 54 5.75 -2.21 2.27
CA SER A 54 7.08 -1.71 1.96
C SER A 54 7.52 -2.15 0.56
N HIS A 55 7.69 -1.17 -0.33
CA HIS A 55 8.31 -1.40 -1.64
C HIS A 55 9.77 -1.88 -1.47
N ALA A 56 10.27 -2.62 -2.46
CA ALA A 56 11.66 -3.08 -2.42
C ALA A 56 12.64 -1.89 -2.35
N GLU A 57 13.80 -2.10 -1.72
CA GLU A 57 14.88 -1.11 -1.70
C GLU A 57 15.20 -0.63 -3.13
N GLY A 58 15.27 0.70 -3.32
CA GLY A 58 15.52 1.32 -4.63
C GLY A 58 14.27 1.79 -5.39
N PHE A 59 13.07 1.71 -4.81
CA PHE A 59 11.82 2.17 -5.45
C PHE A 59 11.81 3.69 -5.73
N THR A 60 12.36 4.52 -4.84
CA THR A 60 12.76 5.91 -5.14
C THR A 60 13.84 6.37 -4.16
N ASN A 61 14.74 7.28 -4.56
CA ASN A 61 15.68 7.95 -3.65
C ASN A 61 15.00 8.98 -2.71
N SER A 62 13.67 8.91 -2.51
CA SER A 62 12.88 10.01 -1.94
C SER A 62 11.65 9.59 -1.13
N ASP A 63 11.43 8.29 -0.95
CA ASP A 63 10.38 7.74 -0.12
C ASP A 63 10.99 6.63 0.74
N THR A 64 10.63 6.54 2.03
CA THR A 64 11.00 5.40 2.88
C THR A 64 10.34 4.10 2.39
N GLY A 65 9.51 4.19 1.35
CA GLY A 65 8.98 3.10 0.55
C GLY A 65 7.76 2.45 1.18
N THR A 66 7.26 3.00 2.28
CA THR A 66 6.31 2.34 3.17
C THR A 66 4.99 3.10 3.22
N HIS A 67 3.90 2.48 2.78
CA HIS A 67 2.57 3.09 2.76
C HIS A 67 1.54 2.22 3.51
N PRO A 68 0.66 2.84 4.31
CA PRO A 68 -0.42 2.12 4.97
C PRO A 68 -1.48 1.67 3.95
N ILE A 69 -2.00 0.47 4.12
CA ILE A 69 -3.08 -0.12 3.33
C ILE A 69 -4.23 -0.48 4.27
N GLY A 70 -5.44 -0.05 3.91
CA GLY A 70 -6.67 -0.24 4.69
C GLY A 70 -6.96 0.85 5.72
N VAL A 71 -6.13 1.90 5.81
CA VAL A 71 -6.44 3.07 6.65
C VAL A 71 -7.54 3.90 6.01
N ASP A 72 -8.47 4.41 6.82
CA ASP A 72 -9.50 5.33 6.36
C ASP A 72 -8.87 6.71 6.07
N TYR A 73 -9.02 7.18 4.83
CA TYR A 73 -8.35 8.42 4.41
C TYR A 73 -8.99 9.66 5.01
N GLU A 74 -10.31 9.64 5.23
CA GLU A 74 -11.02 10.76 5.87
C GLU A 74 -10.58 10.90 7.32
N ASP A 75 -10.48 9.78 8.05
CA ASP A 75 -9.94 9.79 9.42
C ASP A 75 -8.51 10.35 9.44
N VAL A 76 -7.64 9.95 8.50
CA VAL A 76 -6.27 10.50 8.41
C VAL A 76 -6.29 12.00 8.16
N TYR A 77 -7.08 12.47 7.19
CA TYR A 77 -7.21 13.88 6.86
C TYR A 77 -7.69 14.70 8.08
N MET A 78 -8.74 14.23 8.77
CA MET A 78 -9.33 14.93 9.91
C MET A 78 -8.39 14.98 11.13
N ASN A 79 -7.58 13.94 11.33
CA ASN A 79 -6.64 13.86 12.44
C ASN A 79 -5.26 14.48 12.14
N SER A 80 -5.03 14.96 10.92
CA SER A 80 -3.77 15.61 10.52
C SER A 80 -4.04 16.86 9.67
N PRO A 81 -4.71 17.87 10.25
CA PRO A 81 -5.16 19.05 9.52
C PRO A 81 -3.96 19.83 8.96
N GLY A 82 -4.01 20.11 7.66
CA GLY A 82 -2.96 20.84 6.95
C GLY A 82 -1.81 19.97 6.42
N GLU A 83 -1.79 18.66 6.73
CA GLU A 83 -0.79 17.72 6.19
C GLU A 83 -1.32 16.91 5.01
N PHE A 84 -2.64 16.77 4.89
CA PHE A 84 -3.29 16.01 3.83
C PHE A 84 -4.34 16.83 3.09
N ARG A 85 -4.52 16.55 1.80
CA ARG A 85 -5.63 17.11 1.02
C ARG A 85 -6.94 16.42 1.41
N PRO A 86 -8.08 17.12 1.36
CA PRO A 86 -9.38 16.46 1.56
C PRO A 86 -9.64 15.47 0.42
N PRO A 87 -10.36 14.35 0.66
CA PRO A 87 -10.61 13.33 -0.36
C PRO A 87 -11.27 13.89 -1.64
N SER A 88 -12.09 14.94 -1.50
CA SER A 88 -12.77 15.61 -2.62
C SER A 88 -11.82 16.37 -3.56
N MET A 89 -10.58 16.64 -3.14
CA MET A 89 -9.55 17.31 -3.94
C MET A 89 -8.53 16.34 -4.54
N LEU A 90 -8.63 15.04 -4.26
CA LEU A 90 -7.75 14.06 -4.89
C LEU A 90 -8.07 13.94 -6.38
N ASP A 91 -7.04 13.73 -7.18
CA ASP A 91 -7.23 13.40 -8.59
C ASP A 91 -8.15 12.18 -8.75
N SER A 92 -9.12 12.29 -9.65
CA SER A 92 -10.13 11.26 -9.90
C SER A 92 -9.59 9.86 -10.23
N ARG A 93 -8.30 9.75 -10.63
CA ARG A 93 -7.62 8.47 -10.88
C ARG A 93 -7.23 7.74 -9.60
N ILE A 94 -7.09 8.45 -8.49
CA ILE A 94 -6.86 7.87 -7.16
C ILE A 94 -8.19 7.34 -6.64
N LYS A 95 -8.28 6.04 -6.41
CA LYS A 95 -9.49 5.39 -5.90
C LYS A 95 -9.30 5.02 -4.44
N LEU A 96 -10.19 5.52 -3.59
CA LEU A 96 -10.31 5.13 -2.19
C LEU A 96 -11.47 4.13 -2.06
N VAL A 97 -11.17 2.84 -2.23
CA VAL A 97 -12.18 1.77 -2.11
C VAL A 97 -12.63 1.71 -0.66
N ASP A 98 -13.93 1.76 -0.41
CA ASP A 98 -14.53 1.87 0.93
C ASP A 98 -13.98 3.05 1.76
N GLY A 99 -13.52 4.12 1.11
CA GLY A 99 -12.91 5.29 1.76
C GLY A 99 -11.46 5.06 2.21
N LYS A 100 -10.88 3.90 1.91
CA LYS A 100 -9.57 3.49 2.41
C LYS A 100 -8.46 3.73 1.40
N VAL A 101 -7.26 4.01 1.91
CA VAL A 101 -6.03 3.94 1.12
C VAL A 101 -5.75 2.48 0.81
N GLY A 102 -5.74 2.12 -0.47
CA GLY A 102 -5.57 0.76 -0.96
C GLY A 102 -4.54 0.65 -2.08
N CYS A 103 -4.29 -0.57 -2.57
CA CYS A 103 -3.34 -0.80 -3.65
C CYS A 103 -3.70 0.02 -4.91
N VAL A 104 -5.00 0.12 -5.21
CA VAL A 104 -5.53 0.85 -6.38
C VAL A 104 -5.64 2.36 -6.19
N SER A 105 -5.34 2.88 -5.00
CA SER A 105 -5.15 4.33 -4.81
C SER A 105 -3.89 4.81 -5.55
N CYS A 106 -2.89 3.95 -5.68
CA CYS A 106 -1.62 4.25 -6.36
C CYS A 106 -1.45 3.51 -7.68
N HIS A 107 -1.99 2.30 -7.81
CA HIS A 107 -1.81 1.44 -8.98
C HIS A 107 -3.08 1.26 -9.82
N ASN A 108 -2.88 1.15 -11.12
CA ASN A 108 -3.89 0.72 -12.08
C ASN A 108 -3.24 -0.31 -13.02
N LEU A 109 -3.71 -1.56 -12.96
CA LEU A 109 -3.16 -2.68 -13.73
C LEU A 109 -3.17 -2.42 -15.25
N TYR A 110 -4.09 -1.59 -15.73
CA TYR A 110 -4.23 -1.20 -17.13
C TYR A 110 -3.44 0.06 -17.51
N SER A 111 -2.74 0.70 -16.58
CA SER A 111 -1.93 1.89 -16.86
C SER A 111 -0.67 1.54 -17.65
N ASP A 112 -0.28 2.40 -18.59
CA ASP A 112 1.01 2.32 -19.29
C ASP A 112 2.12 3.10 -18.56
N THR A 113 1.79 3.74 -17.43
CA THR A 113 2.79 4.41 -16.59
C THR A 113 3.76 3.38 -15.99
N PRO A 114 5.06 3.69 -15.85
CA PRO A 114 5.99 2.83 -15.13
C PRO A 114 5.44 2.40 -13.78
N MET A 115 5.66 1.12 -13.41
CA MET A 115 5.14 0.51 -12.18
C MET A 115 3.61 0.47 -12.09
N LYS A 116 2.92 0.62 -13.23
CA LYS A 116 1.45 0.61 -13.31
C LYS A 116 0.81 1.66 -12.41
N LEU A 117 1.44 2.82 -12.23
CA LEU A 117 0.87 3.89 -11.41
C LEU A 117 -0.38 4.50 -12.06
N VAL A 118 -1.31 4.99 -11.24
CA VAL A 118 -2.50 5.73 -11.69
C VAL A 118 -2.13 7.00 -12.46
N MET A 119 -0.93 7.53 -12.23
CA MET A 119 -0.35 8.67 -12.95
C MET A 119 1.17 8.72 -12.81
N SER A 120 1.85 9.50 -13.65
CA SER A 120 3.30 9.75 -13.50
C SER A 120 3.63 10.34 -12.12
N ASN A 121 4.61 9.74 -11.43
CA ASN A 121 5.19 10.23 -10.17
C ASN A 121 6.43 11.12 -10.36
N ARG A 122 6.61 11.71 -11.55
CA ARG A 122 7.69 12.67 -11.77
C ARG A 122 7.56 13.83 -10.77
N GLN A 123 8.68 14.21 -10.15
CA GLN A 123 8.72 15.25 -9.11
C GLN A 123 7.74 15.00 -7.95
N SER A 124 7.53 13.72 -7.60
CA SER A 124 6.65 13.29 -6.51
C SER A 124 5.19 13.69 -6.69
N ARG A 125 4.74 13.92 -7.94
CA ARG A 125 3.37 14.39 -8.22
C ARG A 125 2.31 13.50 -7.56
N LEU A 126 2.44 12.18 -7.65
CA LEU A 126 1.46 11.26 -7.07
C LEU A 126 1.41 11.40 -5.54
N CYS A 127 2.56 11.57 -4.90
CA CYS A 127 2.63 11.78 -3.45
C CYS A 127 1.92 13.09 -3.03
N LEU A 128 2.09 14.14 -3.83
CA LEU A 128 1.55 15.48 -3.56
C LEU A 128 0.04 15.61 -3.86
N GLU A 129 -0.57 14.59 -4.46
CA GLU A 129 -2.03 14.48 -4.51
C GLU A 129 -2.61 14.25 -3.12
N CYS A 130 -1.93 13.51 -2.25
CA CYS A 130 -2.40 13.26 -0.89
C CYS A 130 -1.74 14.19 0.14
N HIS A 131 -0.44 14.43 0.02
CA HIS A 131 0.34 15.16 1.02
C HIS A 131 0.51 16.64 0.69
N ILE A 132 0.37 17.47 1.72
CA ILE A 132 0.72 18.89 1.71
C ILE A 132 2.14 19.00 2.30
N LYS A 133 3.08 19.54 1.53
CA LYS A 133 4.52 19.67 1.88
C LYS A 133 4.93 21.13 1.89
#